data_AF-A0A2I0VSI3-F1
#
_entry.id   AF-A0A2I0VSI3-F1
#
_cell.length_a   1.000
_cell.length_b   1.000
_cell.length_c   1.000
_cell.angle_alpha   90.00
_cell.angle_beta   90.00
_cell.angle_gamma   90.00
#
_symmetry.space_group_name_H-M   'P 1'
#
loop_
_entity.id
_entity.type
_entity.pdbx_description
1 polymer ?
#
loop_
_entity_poly.entity_id
_entity_poly.type
_entity_poly.pdbx_seq_one_letter_code
_entity_poly.pdbx_strand_id
1 'polypeptide(L)'
;MACNSAGGASASRVLLMKRRHHPGNKIEIGAGGSGRRNRVAMLSPRAFSADLTLELSQRSSPDQVKKEVQSCYELIQKLGRGAIYLGSSRVKDDHPHYLQAVELARDIARLLECTTWTGAGPGLMDAAIKGALEANKPVGGFKIAKESGEWSSSNFHPYLPSESYLTCRFFSARKHGLVDAAVRNEPSDMTVVVAFPGGIGTLDEVFEILALIQLDRIGSKLPVPFLLMNYDSFYSKLLEFFHDCEKWGAVAEGEIASLWRVCNGNGEALEYLANFYSIPQSKRIIW
;
A
#
# COMPACT_ATOMS: atom_id res chain seq x y z
N MET A 1 -65.47 12.31 -12.74
CA MET A 1 -64.64 13.32 -13.46
C MET A 1 -63.20 12.79 -13.36
N ALA A 2 -62.64 12.13 -14.38
CA ALA A 2 -62.23 12.64 -15.69
C ALA A 2 -61.16 13.75 -15.53
N CYS A 3 -59.86 13.42 -15.67
CA CYS A 3 -59.05 13.55 -16.90
C CYS A 3 -58.25 14.87 -16.93
N ASN A 4 -57.03 15.00 -17.47
CA ASN A 4 -55.96 14.05 -17.89
C ASN A 4 -54.66 14.86 -18.20
N SER A 5 -53.55 14.20 -18.59
CA SER A 5 -52.28 14.74 -19.15
C SER A 5 -51.33 15.48 -18.18
N ALA A 6 -50.00 15.61 -18.36
CA ALA A 6 -48.95 14.84 -19.08
C ALA A 6 -47.57 15.43 -18.64
N GLY A 7 -46.39 14.81 -18.83
CA GLY A 7 -46.03 13.48 -19.34
C GLY A 7 -44.69 13.48 -20.11
N GLY A 8 -43.59 12.97 -19.55
CA GLY A 8 -42.26 13.03 -20.17
C GLY A 8 -41.13 12.30 -19.43
N ALA A 9 -40.92 11.01 -19.71
CA ALA A 9 -39.75 10.24 -19.27
C ALA A 9 -38.68 10.22 -20.38
N SER A 10 -37.46 10.69 -20.09
CA SER A 10 -36.35 10.70 -21.04
C SER A 10 -35.49 9.43 -20.91
N ALA A 11 -35.52 8.56 -21.92
CA ALA A 11 -34.68 7.37 -22.00
C ALA A 11 -33.39 7.68 -22.79
N SER A 12 -32.26 7.82 -22.10
CA SER A 12 -30.96 8.04 -22.74
C SER A 12 -30.42 6.76 -23.40
N ARG A 13 -30.31 6.78 -24.73
CA ARG A 13 -29.74 5.70 -25.55
C ARG A 13 -28.26 5.46 -25.22
N VAL A 14 -27.89 4.22 -24.94
CA VAL A 14 -26.50 3.75 -24.98
C VAL A 14 -26.05 3.62 -26.44
N LEU A 15 -25.07 4.41 -26.85
CA LEU A 15 -24.52 4.37 -28.21
C LEU A 15 -23.38 3.34 -28.31
N LEU A 16 -23.68 2.18 -28.90
CA LEU A 16 -22.71 1.08 -29.07
C LEU A 16 -21.74 1.38 -30.24
N MET A 17 -20.54 1.88 -29.95
CA MET A 17 -19.50 2.11 -30.98
C MET A 17 -18.93 0.80 -31.54
N LYS A 18 -19.38 0.42 -32.73
CA LYS A 18 -18.73 -0.62 -33.56
C LYS A 18 -17.37 -0.13 -34.06
N ARG A 19 -16.26 -0.63 -33.49
CA ARG A 19 -14.93 -0.48 -34.11
C ARG A 19 -14.87 -1.27 -35.42
N ARG A 20 -14.57 -0.59 -36.53
CA ARG A 20 -14.32 -1.23 -37.84
C ARG A 20 -12.89 -1.75 -37.89
N HIS A 21 -12.69 -2.98 -38.37
CA HIS A 21 -11.37 -3.46 -38.79
C HIS A 21 -10.94 -2.81 -40.12
N HIS A 22 -9.64 -2.64 -40.31
CA HIS A 22 -8.99 -2.42 -41.61
C HIS A 22 -7.89 -3.48 -41.78
N PRO A 23 -7.84 -4.19 -42.92
CA PRO A 23 -6.75 -5.12 -43.26
C PRO A 23 -5.68 -4.47 -44.15
N GLY A 24 -4.45 -5.00 -44.11
CA GLY A 24 -3.32 -4.63 -44.99
C GLY A 24 -2.20 -3.92 -44.21
N ASN A 25 -0.93 -4.36 -44.21
CA ASN A 25 -0.16 -4.93 -45.32
C ASN A 25 0.73 -6.10 -44.89
N LYS A 26 0.86 -7.09 -45.78
CA LYS A 26 1.99 -8.03 -45.77
C LYS A 26 3.14 -7.40 -46.57
N ILE A 27 4.36 -7.49 -46.07
CA ILE A 27 5.58 -7.24 -46.84
C ILE A 27 6.29 -8.59 -46.96
N GLU A 28 6.42 -9.09 -48.18
CA GLU A 28 7.24 -10.26 -48.47
C GLU A 28 8.70 -9.82 -48.66
N ILE A 29 9.65 -10.54 -48.04
CA ILE A 29 11.07 -10.42 -48.33
C ILE A 29 11.65 -11.85 -48.38
N GLY A 30 12.45 -12.11 -49.41
CA GLY A 30 12.74 -13.47 -49.91
C GLY A 30 13.68 -14.33 -49.06
N ALA A 31 13.81 -15.59 -49.50
CA ALA A 31 14.61 -16.62 -48.85
C ALA A 31 16.11 -16.54 -49.19
N GLY A 32 16.97 -16.86 -48.22
CA GLY A 32 18.39 -17.12 -48.43
C GLY A 32 19.23 -16.98 -47.16
N GLY A 33 20.04 -17.98 -46.82
CA GLY A 33 21.08 -17.89 -45.79
C GLY A 33 20.90 -18.80 -44.58
N SER A 34 21.67 -19.89 -44.55
CA SER A 34 21.80 -20.77 -43.38
C SER A 34 22.60 -20.11 -42.25
N GLY A 35 22.05 -20.07 -41.03
CA GLY A 35 22.79 -19.64 -39.85
C GLY A 35 22.05 -20.00 -38.56
N ARG A 36 22.65 -20.81 -37.68
CA ARG A 36 22.11 -21.12 -36.35
C ARG A 36 22.03 -19.84 -35.52
N ARG A 37 20.82 -19.30 -35.35
CA ARG A 37 20.53 -18.26 -34.34
C ARG A 37 19.84 -18.90 -33.15
N ASN A 38 20.39 -18.69 -31.94
CA ASN A 38 19.73 -19.03 -30.69
C ASN A 38 18.40 -18.28 -30.61
N ARG A 39 17.28 -19.02 -30.62
CA ARG A 39 15.97 -18.43 -30.30
C ARG A 39 15.86 -18.31 -28.79
N VAL A 40 16.26 -17.16 -28.25
CA VAL A 40 15.62 -16.70 -27.01
C VAL A 40 14.16 -16.42 -27.39
N ALA A 41 13.26 -17.30 -26.97
CA ALA A 41 11.84 -17.10 -27.20
C ALA A 41 11.37 -15.91 -26.35
N MET A 42 11.21 -14.74 -26.98
CA MET A 42 10.45 -13.65 -26.37
C MET A 42 9.00 -14.10 -26.20
N LEU A 43 8.68 -14.61 -25.01
CA LEU A 43 7.31 -14.83 -24.58
C LEU A 43 6.57 -13.49 -24.67
N SER A 44 5.43 -13.48 -25.37
CA SER A 44 4.62 -12.26 -25.44
C SER A 44 4.18 -11.87 -24.01
N PRO A 45 4.08 -10.57 -23.67
CA PRO A 45 3.65 -10.14 -22.34
C PRO A 45 2.31 -10.75 -21.89
N ARG A 46 1.42 -11.04 -22.85
CA ARG A 46 0.13 -11.70 -22.60
C ARG A 46 0.27 -13.15 -22.16
N ALA A 47 1.24 -13.90 -22.70
CA ALA A 47 1.48 -15.28 -22.29
C ALA A 47 2.04 -15.33 -20.86
N PHE A 48 3.00 -14.46 -20.54
CA PHE A 48 3.56 -14.36 -19.19
C PHE A 48 2.49 -13.96 -18.15
N SER A 49 1.59 -13.02 -18.48
CA SER A 49 0.48 -12.66 -17.60
C SER A 49 -0.53 -13.80 -17.38
N ALA A 50 -0.70 -14.70 -18.36
CA ALA A 50 -1.67 -15.80 -18.26
C ALA A 50 -1.17 -16.91 -17.32
N ASP A 51 0.10 -17.32 -17.42
CA ASP A 51 0.71 -18.28 -16.50
C ASP A 51 0.73 -17.76 -15.06
N LEU A 52 1.14 -16.50 -14.87
CA LEU A 52 1.16 -15.87 -13.54
C LEU A 52 -0.25 -15.78 -12.94
N THR A 53 -1.28 -15.51 -13.77
CA THR A 53 -2.69 -15.55 -13.35
C THR A 53 -3.11 -16.96 -12.91
N LEU A 54 -2.63 -18.00 -13.60
CA LEU A 54 -2.96 -19.39 -13.26
C LEU A 54 -2.31 -19.82 -11.94
N GLU A 55 -1.01 -19.57 -11.75
CA GLU A 55 -0.30 -19.91 -10.51
C GLU A 55 -0.85 -19.20 -9.27
N LEU A 56 -1.30 -17.94 -9.41
CA LEU A 56 -1.88 -17.17 -8.31
C LEU A 56 -3.31 -17.60 -7.95
N SER A 57 -3.98 -18.35 -8.83
CA SER A 57 -5.36 -18.79 -8.63
C SER A 57 -5.50 -20.07 -7.79
N GLN A 58 -4.48 -20.94 -7.78
CA GLN A 58 -4.58 -22.26 -7.15
C GLN A 58 -4.01 -22.29 -5.73
N ARG A 59 -4.89 -22.13 -4.74
CA ARG A 59 -4.60 -22.46 -3.33
C ARG A 59 -4.58 -23.99 -3.11
N SER A 60 -3.49 -24.65 -3.53
CA SER A 60 -3.40 -26.12 -3.49
C SER A 60 -3.00 -26.73 -2.14
N SER A 61 -2.40 -25.97 -1.21
CA SER A 61 -2.16 -26.39 0.17
C SER A 61 -1.99 -25.20 1.13
N PRO A 62 -2.47 -25.27 2.39
CA PRO A 62 -2.17 -24.28 3.43
C PRO A 62 -0.67 -24.14 3.72
N ASP A 63 0.15 -25.17 3.47
CA ASP A 63 1.61 -25.11 3.66
C ASP A 63 2.27 -24.03 2.80
N GLN A 64 1.68 -23.70 1.65
CA GLN A 64 2.21 -22.64 0.80
C GLN A 64 2.06 -21.27 1.47
N VAL A 65 0.92 -21.00 2.12
CA VAL A 65 0.68 -19.76 2.87
C VAL A 65 1.61 -19.71 4.08
N LYS A 66 1.76 -20.83 4.81
CA LYS A 66 2.67 -20.96 5.94
C LYS A 66 4.12 -20.63 5.55
N LYS A 67 4.62 -21.18 4.44
CA LYS A 67 5.97 -20.90 3.93
C LYS A 67 6.16 -19.43 3.57
N GLU A 68 5.15 -18.80 2.97
CA GLU A 68 5.23 -17.40 2.56
C GLU A 68 5.20 -16.44 3.77
N VAL A 69 4.38 -16.74 4.78
CA VAL A 69 4.40 -16.04 6.09
C VAL A 69 5.74 -16.22 6.80
N GLN A 70 6.32 -17.41 6.77
CA GLN A 70 7.66 -17.68 7.32
C GLN A 70 8.74 -16.82 6.64
N SER A 71 8.72 -16.69 5.31
CA SER A 71 9.63 -15.79 4.59
C SER A 71 9.38 -14.31 4.86
N CYS A 72 8.15 -13.91 5.23
CA CYS A 72 7.90 -12.55 5.72
C CYS A 72 8.60 -12.31 7.06
N TYR A 73 8.47 -13.24 8.02
CA TYR A 73 9.17 -13.18 9.31
C TYR A 73 10.69 -13.12 9.15
N GLU A 74 11.27 -13.93 8.26
CA GLU A 74 12.71 -13.95 7.98
C GLU A 74 13.20 -12.61 7.43
N LEU A 75 12.44 -11.97 6.53
CA LEU A 75 12.76 -10.64 6.01
C LEU A 75 12.66 -9.56 7.10
N ILE A 76 11.66 -9.63 7.98
CA ILE A 76 11.49 -8.69 9.11
C ILE A 76 12.59 -8.87 10.15
N GLN A 77 13.00 -10.10 10.45
CA GLN A 77 14.13 -10.38 11.35
C GLN A 77 15.46 -9.85 10.77
N LYS A 78 15.66 -9.96 9.45
CA LYS A 78 16.85 -9.45 8.77
C LYS A 78 16.91 -7.92 8.74
N LEU A 79 15.80 -7.25 8.43
CA LEU A 79 15.75 -5.80 8.21
C LEU A 79 15.34 -5.00 9.45
N GLY A 80 14.75 -5.64 10.47
CA GLY A 80 14.19 -4.97 11.64
C GLY A 80 12.76 -4.45 11.42
N ARG A 81 12.00 -4.34 12.52
CA ARG A 81 10.68 -3.70 12.56
C ARG A 81 10.82 -2.17 12.44
N GLY A 82 9.75 -1.47 12.09
CA GLY A 82 9.82 -0.01 11.95
C GLY A 82 8.54 0.66 11.46
N ALA A 83 8.70 1.65 10.58
CA ALA A 83 7.63 2.50 10.10
C ALA A 83 6.95 1.88 8.87
N ILE A 84 5.67 1.56 8.95
CA ILE A 84 4.85 1.12 7.82
C ILE A 84 4.15 2.31 7.19
N TYR A 85 4.17 2.39 5.87
CA TYR A 85 3.41 3.40 5.12
C TYR A 85 2.38 2.73 4.21
N LEU A 86 1.12 3.06 4.48
CA LEU A 86 -0.05 2.67 3.70
C LEU A 86 -0.48 3.90 2.88
N GLY A 87 -0.86 3.72 1.61
CA GLY A 87 -1.28 4.87 0.81
C GLY A 87 -1.68 4.52 -0.62
N SER A 88 -2.16 5.53 -1.36
CA SER A 88 -2.58 5.36 -2.75
C SER A 88 -1.43 4.97 -3.68
N SER A 89 -1.62 3.88 -4.42
CA SER A 89 -0.78 3.46 -5.55
C SER A 89 -0.87 4.37 -6.78
N ARG A 90 -1.85 5.28 -6.83
CA ARG A 90 -2.23 6.04 -8.04
C ARG A 90 -1.88 7.52 -7.99
N VAL A 91 -1.49 8.04 -6.82
CA VAL A 91 -1.01 9.43 -6.70
C VAL A 91 0.35 9.52 -7.39
N LYS A 92 0.54 10.57 -8.20
CA LYS A 92 1.76 10.79 -8.99
C LYS A 92 2.81 11.57 -8.21
N ASP A 93 4.04 11.53 -8.71
CA ASP A 93 5.21 12.21 -8.15
C ASP A 93 5.17 13.74 -8.23
N ASP A 94 4.33 14.30 -9.11
CA ASP A 94 4.03 15.74 -9.19
C ASP A 94 2.95 16.23 -8.21
N HIS A 95 2.30 15.33 -7.47
CA HIS A 95 1.20 15.67 -6.56
C HIS A 95 1.71 16.13 -5.18
N PRO A 96 1.13 17.18 -4.55
CA PRO A 96 1.56 17.66 -3.23
C PRO A 96 1.66 16.57 -2.15
N HIS A 97 0.67 15.69 -2.05
CA HIS A 97 0.68 14.57 -1.07
C HIS A 97 1.84 13.58 -1.29
N TYR A 98 2.36 13.46 -2.51
CA TYR A 98 3.52 12.62 -2.77
C TYR A 98 4.78 13.26 -2.20
N LEU A 99 4.99 14.55 -2.44
CA LEU A 99 6.13 15.30 -1.90
C LEU A 99 6.08 15.31 -0.36
N GLN A 100 4.92 15.58 0.24
CA GLN A 100 4.71 15.51 1.68
C GLN A 100 4.97 14.10 2.25
N ALA A 101 4.65 13.04 1.50
CA ALA A 101 4.92 11.65 1.90
C ALA A 101 6.42 11.30 1.83
N VAL A 102 7.16 11.80 0.82
CA VAL A 102 8.64 11.67 0.76
C VAL A 102 9.26 12.34 1.99
N GLU A 103 8.87 13.58 2.27
CA GLU A 103 9.36 14.34 3.42
C GLU A 103 9.06 13.62 4.75
N LEU A 104 7.80 13.27 5.01
CA LEU A 104 7.42 12.62 6.27
C LEU A 104 8.15 11.29 6.46
N ALA A 105 8.29 10.48 5.41
CA ALA A 105 8.95 9.18 5.52
C ALA A 105 10.45 9.30 5.78
N ARG A 106 11.12 10.27 5.14
CA ARG A 106 12.52 10.61 5.41
C ARG A 106 12.71 11.04 6.85
N ASP A 107 11.84 11.91 7.34
CA ASP A 107 12.02 12.57 8.61
C ASP A 107 11.62 11.62 9.78
N ILE A 108 10.61 10.76 9.60
CA ILE A 108 10.33 9.63 10.51
C ILE A 108 11.49 8.64 10.53
N ALA A 109 12.06 8.27 9.37
CA ALA A 109 13.18 7.33 9.32
C ALA A 109 14.44 7.87 10.04
N ARG A 110 14.65 9.19 10.02
CA ARG A 110 15.69 9.88 10.82
C ARG A 110 15.33 9.93 12.31
N LEU A 111 14.08 10.26 12.65
CA LEU A 111 13.58 10.39 14.04
C LEU A 111 13.62 9.07 14.81
N LEU A 112 13.09 8.00 14.20
CA LEU A 112 12.92 6.68 14.82
C LEU A 112 14.10 5.74 14.59
N GLU A 113 14.99 6.08 13.65
CA GLU A 113 16.15 5.28 13.23
C GLU A 113 15.81 3.85 12.75
N CYS A 114 14.58 3.61 12.32
CA CYS A 114 14.04 2.30 12.00
C CYS A 114 13.86 2.06 10.49
N THR A 115 13.48 0.82 10.14
CA THR A 115 13.26 0.39 8.76
C THR A 115 11.91 0.86 8.24
N THR A 116 11.89 1.35 7.00
CA THR A 116 10.66 1.75 6.30
C THR A 116 10.06 0.58 5.53
N TRP A 117 8.79 0.27 5.78
CA TRP A 117 8.05 -0.84 5.22
C TRP A 117 6.87 -0.36 4.40
N THR A 118 6.65 -0.96 3.22
CA THR A 118 5.51 -0.62 2.35
C THR A 118 5.00 -1.85 1.59
N GLY A 119 3.90 -1.71 0.85
CA GLY A 119 3.50 -2.69 -0.19
C GLY A 119 4.44 -2.70 -1.42
N ALA A 120 5.50 -1.90 -1.44
CA ALA A 120 6.50 -1.77 -2.51
C ALA A 120 5.88 -1.65 -3.92
N GLY A 121 4.78 -0.89 -4.00
CA GLY A 121 4.13 -0.47 -5.22
C GLY A 121 4.42 1.00 -5.57
N PRO A 122 3.82 1.52 -6.65
CA PRO A 122 3.95 2.93 -7.04
C PRO A 122 3.21 3.89 -6.07
N GLY A 123 3.26 5.18 -6.38
CA GLY A 123 2.52 6.22 -5.66
C GLY A 123 3.06 6.49 -4.26
N LEU A 124 2.20 6.62 -3.25
CA LEU A 124 2.62 7.01 -1.91
C LEU A 124 3.47 5.95 -1.19
N MET A 125 3.43 4.69 -1.65
CA MET A 125 4.40 3.65 -1.24
C MET A 125 5.81 3.95 -1.78
N ASP A 126 5.90 4.33 -3.05
CA ASP A 126 7.16 4.74 -3.70
C ASP A 126 7.71 6.06 -3.10
N ALA A 127 6.83 7.00 -2.74
CA ALA A 127 7.20 8.20 -1.99
C ALA A 127 7.88 7.86 -0.66
N ALA A 128 7.28 6.96 0.13
CA ALA A 128 7.84 6.54 1.41
C ALA A 128 9.20 5.84 1.27
N ILE A 129 9.34 4.98 0.25
CA ILE A 129 10.61 4.34 -0.10
C ILE A 129 11.69 5.40 -0.40
N LYS A 130 11.39 6.38 -1.26
CA LYS A 130 12.34 7.45 -1.61
C LYS A 130 12.78 8.25 -0.38
N GLY A 131 11.84 8.64 0.48
CA GLY A 131 12.16 9.36 1.71
C GLY A 131 13.12 8.59 2.62
N ALA A 132 12.89 7.29 2.82
CA ALA A 132 13.78 6.44 3.60
C ALA A 132 15.18 6.27 2.99
N LEU A 133 15.28 6.21 1.65
CA LEU A 133 16.56 6.19 0.94
C LEU A 133 17.30 7.53 1.05
N GLU A 134 16.61 8.68 0.97
CA GLU A 134 17.17 10.01 1.27
C GLU A 134 17.65 10.16 2.73
N ALA A 135 17.08 9.39 3.65
CA ALA A 135 17.52 9.28 5.03
C ALA A 135 18.73 8.34 5.22
N ASN A 136 19.15 7.60 4.18
CA ASN A 136 20.12 6.49 4.26
C ASN A 136 19.70 5.42 5.30
N LYS A 137 18.41 5.13 5.39
CA LYS A 137 17.83 4.12 6.31
C LYS A 137 17.33 2.90 5.53
N PRO A 138 17.17 1.72 6.18
CA PRO A 138 16.79 0.50 5.47
C PRO A 138 15.35 0.56 4.95
N VAL A 139 15.11 -0.13 3.84
CA VAL A 139 13.78 -0.29 3.24
C VAL A 139 13.43 -1.77 3.11
N GLY A 140 12.24 -2.11 3.59
CA GLY A 140 11.56 -3.39 3.46
C GLY A 140 10.28 -3.29 2.62
N GLY A 141 9.81 -4.39 2.04
CA GLY A 141 8.53 -4.36 1.32
C GLY A 141 7.87 -5.71 1.04
N PHE A 142 6.54 -5.68 0.91
CA PHE A 142 5.70 -6.84 0.60
C PHE A 142 4.88 -6.58 -0.67
N LYS A 143 5.50 -6.81 -1.82
CA LYS A 143 4.86 -6.65 -3.15
C LYS A 143 3.74 -7.67 -3.35
N ILE A 144 2.80 -7.34 -4.21
CA ILE A 144 1.86 -8.31 -4.80
C ILE A 144 1.89 -8.19 -6.32
N ALA A 145 1.69 -9.31 -7.02
CA ALA A 145 1.80 -9.35 -8.49
C ALA A 145 0.70 -8.56 -9.22
N LYS A 146 -0.47 -8.36 -8.59
CA LYS A 146 -1.57 -7.55 -9.13
C LYS A 146 -1.97 -6.48 -8.13
N GLU A 147 -1.52 -5.26 -8.36
CA GLU A 147 -1.77 -4.11 -7.50
C GLU A 147 -2.82 -3.21 -8.15
N SER A 148 -3.85 -2.81 -7.40
CA SER A 148 -4.82 -1.79 -7.80
C SER A 148 -5.57 -2.06 -9.13
N GLY A 149 -5.63 -3.33 -9.54
CA GLY A 149 -6.27 -3.81 -10.77
C GLY A 149 -5.29 -4.15 -11.89
N GLU A 150 -4.05 -3.67 -11.81
CA GLU A 150 -3.02 -3.79 -12.83
C GLU A 150 -2.02 -4.89 -12.49
N TRP A 151 -1.57 -5.63 -13.50
CA TRP A 151 -0.51 -6.63 -13.34
C TRP A 151 0.84 -5.94 -13.37
N SER A 152 1.67 -6.21 -12.36
CA SER A 152 3.08 -5.84 -12.41
C SER A 152 3.72 -6.52 -13.61
N SER A 153 4.42 -5.75 -14.45
CA SER A 153 5.14 -6.28 -15.62
C SER A 153 6.35 -7.15 -15.25
N SER A 154 6.70 -7.19 -13.96
CA SER A 154 7.84 -7.90 -13.39
C SER A 154 7.56 -8.30 -11.94
N ASN A 155 8.12 -9.41 -11.48
CA ASN A 155 8.13 -9.76 -10.05
C ASN A 155 9.19 -8.96 -9.26
N PHE A 156 10.01 -8.14 -9.92
CA PHE A 156 11.06 -7.32 -9.33
C PHE A 156 10.60 -5.87 -9.08
N HIS A 157 11.16 -5.22 -8.06
CA HIS A 157 11.06 -3.78 -7.85
C HIS A 157 11.94 -3.02 -8.88
N PRO A 158 11.54 -1.83 -9.38
CA PRO A 158 12.32 -1.10 -10.37
C PRO A 158 13.73 -0.67 -9.92
N TYR A 159 13.94 -0.44 -8.62
CA TYR A 159 15.22 0.07 -8.10
C TYR A 159 15.58 -0.42 -6.67
N LEU A 160 14.74 -1.22 -6.00
CA LEU A 160 15.12 -1.80 -4.71
C LEU A 160 15.86 -3.11 -4.95
N PRO A 161 16.89 -3.44 -4.14
CA PRO A 161 17.59 -4.70 -4.25
C PRO A 161 16.67 -5.87 -3.87
N SER A 162 16.88 -7.02 -4.50
CA SER A 162 15.98 -8.20 -4.40
C SER A 162 15.77 -8.73 -2.98
N GLU A 163 16.75 -8.49 -2.11
CA GLU A 163 16.80 -8.97 -0.74
C GLU A 163 16.23 -7.97 0.29
N SER A 164 15.61 -6.88 -0.20
CA SER A 164 14.84 -5.90 0.57
C SER A 164 13.32 -6.10 0.50
N TYR A 165 12.80 -6.97 -0.38
CA TYR A 165 11.35 -7.18 -0.49
C TYR A 165 10.99 -8.63 -0.81
N LEU A 166 9.78 -9.02 -0.45
CA LEU A 166 9.15 -10.27 -0.89
C LEU A 166 8.02 -9.94 -1.87
N THR A 167 7.93 -10.69 -2.97
CA THR A 167 6.75 -10.64 -3.86
C THR A 167 5.79 -11.74 -3.44
N CYS A 168 4.83 -11.37 -2.60
CA CYS A 168 3.80 -12.26 -2.07
C CYS A 168 2.83 -12.70 -3.18
N ARG A 169 2.50 -13.99 -3.17
CA ARG A 169 1.43 -14.60 -3.96
C ARG A 169 0.11 -14.57 -3.20
N PHE A 170 0.16 -14.72 -1.89
CA PHE A 170 -1.01 -14.69 -1.02
C PHE A 170 -1.16 -13.34 -0.33
N PHE A 171 -2.29 -12.69 -0.57
CA PHE A 171 -2.62 -11.42 0.07
C PHE A 171 -2.63 -11.51 1.61
N SER A 172 -3.02 -12.67 2.17
CA SER A 172 -2.93 -12.94 3.61
C SER A 172 -1.50 -12.96 4.14
N ALA A 173 -0.51 -13.42 3.35
CA ALA A 173 0.89 -13.38 3.75
C ALA A 173 1.45 -11.95 3.70
N ARG A 174 1.10 -11.17 2.67
CA ARG A 174 1.41 -9.72 2.61
C ARG A 174 0.84 -8.98 3.83
N LYS A 175 -0.45 -9.17 4.14
CA LYS A 175 -1.11 -8.55 5.31
C LYS A 175 -0.39 -8.91 6.62
N HIS A 176 -0.10 -10.20 6.82
CA HIS A 176 0.64 -10.67 7.99
C HIS A 176 2.04 -10.04 8.10
N GLY A 177 2.80 -10.00 6.99
CA GLY A 177 4.12 -9.38 6.93
C GLY A 177 4.10 -7.89 7.23
N LEU A 178 3.11 -7.15 6.68
CA LEU A 178 2.89 -5.75 7.03
C LEU A 178 2.60 -5.62 8.52
N VAL A 179 1.52 -6.23 9.05
CA VAL A 179 1.16 -6.15 10.46
C VAL A 179 2.35 -6.43 11.39
N ASP A 180 3.08 -7.52 11.16
CA ASP A 180 4.23 -7.91 11.98
C ASP A 180 5.35 -6.85 11.95
N ALA A 181 5.60 -6.20 10.81
CA ALA A 181 6.66 -5.19 10.68
C ALA A 181 6.48 -3.94 11.58
N ALA A 182 5.28 -3.66 12.11
CA ALA A 182 5.02 -2.56 13.05
C ALA A 182 4.80 -2.99 14.50
N VAL A 183 4.66 -4.27 14.82
CA VAL A 183 4.44 -4.73 16.20
C VAL A 183 5.64 -4.33 17.08
N ARG A 184 5.35 -3.77 18.25
CA ARG A 184 6.35 -3.52 19.30
C ARG A 184 6.33 -4.66 20.30
N ASN A 185 7.42 -5.41 20.33
CA ASN A 185 7.65 -6.46 21.31
C ASN A 185 8.45 -5.93 22.49
N GLU A 186 9.47 -5.09 22.26
CA GLU A 186 10.32 -4.53 23.31
C GLU A 186 10.30 -2.98 23.31
N PRO A 187 10.61 -2.32 24.45
CA PRO A 187 10.54 -0.85 24.55
C PRO A 187 11.43 -0.12 23.53
N SER A 188 12.52 -0.76 23.10
CA SER A 188 13.44 -0.31 22.05
C SER A 188 12.87 -0.39 20.62
N ASP A 189 11.72 -1.03 20.41
CA ASP A 189 11.09 -1.10 19.10
C ASP A 189 10.47 0.26 18.74
N MET A 190 11.13 0.96 17.81
CA MET A 190 10.73 2.25 17.27
C MET A 190 9.92 2.01 15.98
N THR A 191 8.61 1.88 16.11
CA THR A 191 7.69 1.55 15.01
C THR A 191 6.59 2.59 14.89
N VAL A 192 5.92 2.63 13.74
CA VAL A 192 4.72 3.46 13.52
C VAL A 192 3.95 2.90 12.33
N VAL A 193 2.63 3.01 12.35
CA VAL A 193 1.78 2.84 11.16
C VAL A 193 1.40 4.23 10.66
N VAL A 194 1.64 4.53 9.39
CA VAL A 194 1.31 5.81 8.76
C VAL A 194 0.38 5.56 7.58
N ALA A 195 -0.85 6.04 7.69
CA ALA A 195 -1.86 5.97 6.64
C ALA A 195 -1.94 7.32 5.90
N PHE A 196 -1.32 7.37 4.73
CA PHE A 196 -1.47 8.47 3.78
C PHE A 196 -2.79 8.36 2.99
N PRO A 197 -3.26 9.46 2.36
CA PRO A 197 -4.41 9.47 1.45
C PRO A 197 -4.44 8.26 0.48
N GLY A 198 -5.56 7.55 0.49
CA GLY A 198 -5.63 6.17 0.01
C GLY A 198 -7.00 5.74 -0.50
N GLY A 199 -7.02 4.59 -1.17
CA GLY A 199 -8.25 3.95 -1.68
C GLY A 199 -8.60 2.68 -0.91
N ILE A 200 -9.39 1.80 -1.53
CA ILE A 200 -9.87 0.54 -0.93
C ILE A 200 -8.73 -0.29 -0.31
N GLY A 201 -7.60 -0.47 -1.01
CA GLY A 201 -6.47 -1.24 -0.47
C GLY A 201 -5.85 -0.62 0.78
N THR A 202 -5.71 0.71 0.80
CA THR A 202 -5.24 1.45 1.98
C THR A 202 -6.23 1.30 3.14
N LEU A 203 -7.53 1.44 2.88
CA LEU A 203 -8.56 1.31 3.91
C LEU A 203 -8.68 -0.12 4.47
N ASP A 204 -8.45 -1.14 3.64
CA ASP A 204 -8.40 -2.54 4.06
C ASP A 204 -7.21 -2.81 5.02
N GLU A 205 -6.02 -2.27 4.72
CA GLU A 205 -4.85 -2.35 5.59
C GLU A 205 -5.04 -1.51 6.88
N VAL A 206 -5.65 -0.33 6.77
CA VAL A 206 -6.01 0.55 7.91
C VAL A 206 -6.97 -0.16 8.87
N PHE A 207 -8.10 -0.66 8.39
CA PHE A 207 -9.13 -1.25 9.25
C PHE A 207 -8.71 -2.59 9.85
N GLU A 208 -7.88 -3.37 9.17
CA GLU A 208 -7.25 -4.56 9.76
C GLU A 208 -6.39 -4.19 10.97
N ILE A 209 -5.52 -3.18 10.84
CA ILE A 209 -4.64 -2.74 11.94
C ILE A 209 -5.47 -2.14 13.08
N LEU A 210 -6.48 -1.31 12.81
CA LEU A 210 -7.38 -0.78 13.85
C LEU A 210 -8.09 -1.91 14.61
N ALA A 211 -8.65 -2.90 13.90
CA ALA A 211 -9.30 -4.05 14.52
C ALA A 211 -8.32 -4.89 15.36
N LEU A 212 -7.05 -5.02 14.93
CA LEU A 212 -6.02 -5.72 15.70
C LEU A 212 -5.60 -4.96 16.98
N ILE A 213 -5.61 -3.62 16.97
CA ILE A 213 -5.41 -2.80 18.17
C ILE A 213 -6.62 -2.96 19.11
N GLN A 214 -7.84 -2.78 18.59
CA GLN A 214 -9.10 -2.91 19.31
C GLN A 214 -9.28 -4.30 19.98
N LEU A 215 -8.76 -5.36 19.36
CA LEU A 215 -8.82 -6.74 19.86
C LEU A 215 -7.61 -7.16 20.72
N ASP A 216 -6.76 -6.20 21.12
CA ASP A 216 -5.52 -6.42 21.88
C ASP A 216 -4.54 -7.43 21.24
N ARG A 217 -4.62 -7.61 19.90
CA ARG A 217 -3.75 -8.51 19.14
C ARG A 217 -2.40 -7.87 18.82
N ILE A 218 -2.39 -6.56 18.63
CA ILE A 218 -1.20 -5.71 18.58
C ILE A 218 -1.41 -4.54 19.55
N GLY A 219 -0.34 -3.94 20.07
CA GLY A 219 -0.45 -2.83 21.03
C GLY A 219 -0.60 -3.22 22.51
N SER A 220 -1.06 -4.43 22.81
CA SER A 220 -1.41 -4.86 24.18
C SER A 220 -0.22 -5.05 25.13
N LYS A 221 0.95 -5.47 24.63
CA LYS A 221 2.21 -5.45 25.42
C LYS A 221 2.82 -4.05 25.45
N LEU A 222 2.86 -3.38 24.30
CA LEU A 222 3.40 -2.04 24.08
C LEU A 222 2.58 -1.36 22.97
N PRO A 223 1.98 -0.17 23.21
CA PRO A 223 1.15 0.51 22.22
C PRO A 223 1.90 0.75 20.91
N VAL A 224 1.27 0.50 19.77
CA VAL A 224 1.82 0.82 18.44
C VAL A 224 1.24 2.16 18.00
N PRO A 225 2.05 3.21 17.74
CA PRO A 225 1.51 4.48 17.29
C PRO A 225 0.98 4.36 15.86
N PHE A 226 -0.25 4.83 15.65
CA PHE A 226 -0.91 4.89 14.35
C PHE A 226 -1.16 6.35 13.98
N LEU A 227 -0.72 6.79 12.81
CA LEU A 227 -0.96 8.12 12.25
C LEU A 227 -1.90 8.04 11.05
N LEU A 228 -2.98 8.82 11.05
CA LEU A 228 -3.85 9.04 9.89
C LEU A 228 -3.58 10.44 9.33
N MET A 229 -2.95 10.51 8.16
CA MET A 229 -2.57 11.77 7.53
C MET A 229 -3.75 12.37 6.76
N ASN A 230 -4.46 13.30 7.39
CA ASN A 230 -5.63 14.00 6.87
C ASN A 230 -5.25 15.22 5.99
N TYR A 231 -4.27 15.04 5.08
CA TYR A 231 -3.85 16.10 4.15
C TYR A 231 -5.06 16.62 3.37
N ASP A 232 -5.19 17.94 3.27
CA ASP A 232 -6.30 18.63 2.61
C ASP A 232 -7.70 18.10 3.00
N SER A 233 -7.87 17.67 4.26
CA SER A 233 -9.13 17.10 4.77
C SER A 233 -9.59 15.81 4.08
N PHE A 234 -8.68 15.06 3.44
CA PHE A 234 -8.98 13.86 2.65
C PHE A 234 -9.84 12.82 3.41
N TYR A 235 -9.57 12.61 4.70
CA TYR A 235 -10.27 11.64 5.53
C TYR A 235 -11.45 12.23 6.32
N SER A 236 -11.74 13.52 6.23
CA SER A 236 -12.78 14.16 7.05
C SER A 236 -14.16 13.53 6.87
N LYS A 237 -14.52 13.07 5.66
CA LYS A 237 -15.79 12.33 5.43
C LYS A 237 -15.82 10.91 6.00
N LEU A 238 -14.66 10.28 6.16
CA LEU A 238 -14.55 9.00 6.87
C LEU A 238 -14.65 9.20 8.39
N LEU A 239 -14.07 10.29 8.91
CA LEU A 239 -14.16 10.67 10.32
C LEU A 239 -15.60 11.06 10.71
N GLU A 240 -16.29 11.82 9.85
CA GLU A 240 -17.75 12.08 9.98
C GLU A 240 -18.56 10.77 10.02
N PHE A 241 -18.26 9.82 9.13
CA PHE A 241 -18.91 8.51 9.11
C PHE A 241 -18.70 7.72 10.41
N PHE A 242 -17.50 7.71 10.99
CA PHE A 242 -17.26 7.07 12.29
C PHE A 242 -18.01 7.74 13.43
N HIS A 243 -18.12 9.07 13.42
CA HIS A 243 -18.93 9.78 14.40
C HIS A 243 -20.44 9.46 14.27
N ASP A 244 -20.93 9.13 13.06
CA ASP A 244 -22.26 8.56 12.91
C ASP A 244 -22.32 7.10 13.41
N CYS A 245 -21.29 6.27 13.22
CA CYS A 245 -21.25 4.93 13.82
C CYS A 245 -21.36 4.95 15.36
N GLU A 246 -20.75 5.93 16.03
CA GLU A 246 -20.92 6.17 17.48
C GLU A 246 -22.38 6.43 17.85
N LYS A 247 -23.05 7.38 17.16
CA LYS A 247 -24.47 7.72 17.41
C LYS A 247 -25.43 6.54 17.21
N TRP A 248 -25.10 5.65 16.29
CA TRP A 248 -25.88 4.44 16.00
C TRP A 248 -25.56 3.28 16.97
N GLY A 249 -24.58 3.44 17.88
CA GLY A 249 -24.14 2.41 18.82
C GLY A 249 -23.39 1.25 18.17
N ALA A 250 -22.80 1.45 16.99
CA ALA A 250 -22.00 0.45 16.29
C ALA A 250 -20.55 0.37 16.83
N VAL A 251 -20.08 1.45 17.47
CA VAL A 251 -18.82 1.56 18.23
C VAL A 251 -19.09 2.43 19.46
N ALA A 252 -18.30 2.31 20.54
CA ALA A 252 -18.45 3.20 21.68
C ALA A 252 -17.92 4.62 21.40
N GLU A 253 -18.46 5.62 22.11
CA GLU A 253 -18.04 7.02 21.99
C GLU A 253 -16.54 7.18 22.29
N GLY A 254 -15.79 7.78 21.36
CA GLY A 254 -14.35 7.99 21.48
C GLY A 254 -13.50 6.74 21.23
N GLU A 255 -14.10 5.57 20.99
CA GLU A 255 -13.38 4.30 20.78
C GLU A 255 -12.43 4.40 19.58
N ILE A 256 -12.95 4.75 18.40
CA ILE A 256 -12.15 4.91 17.18
C ILE A 256 -11.11 6.05 17.32
N ALA A 257 -11.47 7.14 18.01
CA ALA A 257 -10.56 8.25 18.25
C ALA A 257 -9.36 7.88 19.14
N SER A 258 -9.47 6.82 19.95
CA SER A 258 -8.38 6.30 20.79
C SER A 258 -7.37 5.41 20.05
N LEU A 259 -7.76 4.83 18.91
CA LEU A 259 -6.94 3.83 18.18
C LEU A 259 -5.84 4.46 17.31
N TRP A 260 -5.92 5.76 17.02
CA TRP A 260 -4.99 6.47 16.13
C TRP A 260 -4.83 7.95 16.49
N ARG A 261 -3.81 8.59 15.93
CA ARG A 261 -3.66 10.04 15.88
C ARG A 261 -3.98 10.53 14.47
N VAL A 262 -5.02 11.35 14.34
CA VAL A 262 -5.24 12.12 13.11
C VAL A 262 -4.25 13.28 13.08
N CYS A 263 -3.55 13.47 11.96
CA CYS A 263 -2.58 14.54 11.75
C CYS A 263 -2.92 15.31 10.46
N ASN A 264 -2.97 16.64 10.52
CA ASN A 264 -3.27 17.46 9.32
C ASN A 264 -2.00 17.88 8.54
N GLY A 265 -0.81 17.59 9.07
CA GLY A 265 0.48 17.87 8.41
C GLY A 265 1.66 17.16 9.07
N ASN A 266 2.82 17.20 8.41
CA ASN A 266 4.02 16.45 8.79
C ASN A 266 4.56 16.82 10.18
N GLY A 267 4.55 18.11 10.54
CA GLY A 267 5.03 18.58 11.84
C GLY A 267 4.25 17.99 13.01
N GLU A 268 2.92 17.87 12.89
CA GLU A 268 2.06 17.27 13.92
C GLU A 268 2.37 15.78 14.12
N ALA A 269 2.59 15.05 13.02
CA ALA A 269 2.99 13.64 13.04
C ALA A 269 4.36 13.45 13.72
N LEU A 270 5.35 14.26 13.37
CA LEU A 270 6.71 14.19 13.92
C LEU A 270 6.75 14.60 15.39
N GLU A 271 5.99 15.64 15.79
CA GLU A 271 5.85 16.05 17.19
C GLU A 271 5.16 14.95 18.03
N TYR A 272 4.07 14.36 17.53
CA TYR A 272 3.40 13.25 18.21
C TYR A 272 4.36 12.09 18.44
N LEU A 273 5.10 11.64 17.41
CA LEU A 273 6.06 10.53 17.54
C LEU A 273 7.21 10.86 18.48
N ALA A 274 7.75 12.08 18.41
CA ALA A 274 8.83 12.50 19.29
C ALA A 274 8.37 12.59 20.76
N ASN A 275 7.10 12.92 21.02
CA ASN A 275 6.52 12.90 22.37
C ASN A 275 6.20 11.46 22.82
N PHE A 276 5.59 10.64 21.96
CA PHE A 276 5.28 9.23 22.22
C PHE A 276 6.52 8.42 22.63
N TYR A 277 7.64 8.65 21.94
CA TYR A 277 8.92 8.01 22.22
C TYR A 277 9.84 8.77 23.20
N SER A 278 9.36 9.87 23.81
CA SER A 278 10.16 10.71 24.73
C SER A 278 11.50 11.20 24.13
N ILE A 279 11.55 11.44 22.82
CA ILE A 279 12.76 11.82 22.09
C ILE A 279 13.12 13.29 22.44
N PRO A 280 14.34 13.58 22.95
CA PRO A 280 14.72 14.92 23.39
C PRO A 280 14.73 15.95 22.27
N GLN A 281 14.44 17.21 22.61
CA GLN A 281 14.39 18.33 21.66
C GLN A 281 15.68 18.48 20.82
N SER A 282 16.85 18.16 21.38
CA SER A 282 18.13 18.17 20.66
C SER A 282 18.22 17.20 19.49
N LYS A 283 17.45 16.10 19.51
CA LYS A 283 17.30 15.16 18.40
C LYS A 283 16.17 15.56 17.42
N ARG A 284 15.37 16.59 17.73
CA ARG A 284 14.22 17.02 16.91
C ARG A 284 14.57 18.08 15.84
N ILE A 285 15.82 18.53 15.78
CA ILE A 285 16.27 19.67 14.93
C ILE A 285 16.63 19.22 13.49
N ILE A 286 16.16 18.05 13.05
CA ILE A 286 16.60 17.40 11.79
C ILE A 286 15.49 17.41 10.70
N TRP A 287 14.40 18.14 10.96
CA TRP A 287 13.25 18.35 10.06
C TRP A 287 12.51 19.65 10.44
#